data_AF-A0A844B6N2-F1
#
_entry.id   AF-A0A844B6N2-F1
#
_cell.length_a   1.000
_cell.length_b   1.000
_cell.length_c   1.000
_cell.angle_alpha   90.00
_cell.angle_beta   90.00
_cell.angle_gamma   90.00
#
_symmetry.space_group_name_H-M   'P 1'
#
loop_
_entity.id
_entity.type
_entity.pdbx_description
1 polymer ?
#
loop_
_entity_poly.entity_id
_entity_poly.type
_entity_poly.pdbx_seq_one_letter_code
_entity_poly.pdbx_strand_id
1 'polypeptide(L)'
;MPRLVSLYIRQTIIGFLLSAAFVALLLHLNVANLWHLVTHVSGGWLAVALLFVFNGIVFSGVQFGIAVMSMARNEDDGTRGRFLPERVRELAEVPVPIAVPVRDRRPPPR
;
A
#
# COMPACT_ATOMS: atom_id res chain seq x y z
N MET A 1 -7.21 -13.49 16.09
CA MET A 1 -7.06 -13.76 14.65
C MET A 1 -5.62 -13.43 14.24
N PRO A 2 -4.94 -14.26 13.44
CA PRO A 2 -3.55 -14.02 13.02
C PRO A 2 -3.42 -12.62 12.39
N ARG A 3 -2.46 -11.82 12.88
CA ARG A 3 -2.32 -10.38 12.54
C ARG A 3 -2.12 -10.12 11.05
N LEU A 4 -1.63 -11.12 10.32
CA LEU A 4 -1.41 -11.09 8.88
C LEU A 4 -2.73 -10.87 8.13
N VAL A 5 -3.76 -11.69 8.41
CA VAL A 5 -5.10 -11.62 7.79
C VAL A 5 -5.79 -10.26 8.04
N SER A 6 -5.58 -9.67 9.22
CA SER A 6 -6.14 -8.36 9.54
C SER A 6 -5.51 -7.21 8.74
N LEU A 7 -4.21 -7.29 8.43
CA LEU A 7 -3.53 -6.31 7.58
C LEU A 7 -4.05 -6.41 6.13
N TYR A 8 -4.25 -7.63 5.64
CA TYR A 8 -4.81 -7.88 4.30
C TYR A 8 -6.17 -7.25 4.10
N ILE A 9 -7.11 -7.54 4.99
CA ILE A 9 -8.49 -7.02 4.89
C ILE A 9 -8.48 -5.50 4.85
N ARG A 10 -7.60 -4.86 5.64
CA ARG A 10 -7.48 -3.39 5.66
C ARG A 10 -6.98 -2.83 4.32
N GLN A 11 -6.01 -3.48 3.68
CA GLN A 11 -5.50 -3.05 2.36
C GLN A 11 -6.55 -3.24 1.24
N THR A 12 -7.27 -4.35 1.27
CA THR A 12 -8.40 -4.66 0.38
C THR A 12 -9.51 -3.61 0.48
N ILE A 13 -9.86 -3.20 1.71
CA ILE A 13 -10.84 -2.13 1.96
C ILE A 13 -10.38 -0.81 1.35
N ILE A 14 -9.09 -0.47 1.45
CA ILE A 14 -8.55 0.76 0.84
C ILE A 14 -8.71 0.72 -0.69
N GLY A 15 -8.42 -0.42 -1.34
CA GLY A 15 -8.65 -0.60 -2.77
C GLY A 15 -10.12 -0.43 -3.17
N PHE A 16 -11.03 -0.96 -2.35
CA PHE A 16 -12.47 -0.82 -2.57
C PHE A 16 -12.96 0.63 -2.39
N LEU A 17 -12.46 1.34 -1.38
CA LEU A 17 -12.76 2.77 -1.18
C LEU A 17 -12.22 3.63 -2.32
N LEU A 18 -11.04 3.31 -2.85
CA LEU A 18 -10.48 3.99 -4.00
C LEU A 18 -11.36 3.82 -5.25
N SER A 19 -11.99 2.65 -5.42
CA SER A 19 -12.99 2.44 -6.48
C SER A 19 -14.19 3.38 -6.35
N ALA A 20 -14.66 3.64 -5.13
CA ALA A 20 -15.77 4.57 -4.91
C ALA A 20 -15.42 5.98 -5.42
N ALA A 21 -14.20 6.43 -5.10
CA ALA A 21 -13.68 7.71 -5.60
C ALA A 21 -13.55 7.70 -7.13
N PHE A 22 -13.05 6.62 -7.72
CA PHE A 22 -12.92 6.47 -9.17
C PHE A 22 -14.28 6.53 -9.89
N VAL A 23 -15.27 5.79 -9.39
CA VAL A 23 -16.62 5.75 -9.97
C VAL A 23 -17.32 7.09 -9.81
N ALA A 24 -17.17 7.75 -8.66
CA ALA A 24 -17.66 9.11 -8.46
C ALA A 24 -17.04 10.09 -9.47
N LEU A 25 -15.74 9.96 -9.75
CA LEU A 25 -15.06 10.79 -10.74
C LEU A 25 -15.58 10.51 -12.17
N LEU A 26 -15.80 9.25 -12.55
CA LEU A 26 -16.37 8.90 -13.86
C LEU A 26 -17.77 9.50 -14.07
N LEU A 27 -18.60 9.44 -13.04
CA LEU A 27 -19.95 10.03 -13.06
C LEU A 27 -19.87 11.56 -13.09
N HIS A 28 -18.97 12.17 -12.29
CA HIS A 28 -18.82 13.62 -12.23
C HIS A 28 -18.29 14.22 -13.54
N LEU A 29 -17.30 13.58 -14.16
CA LEU A 29 -16.76 14.00 -15.46
C LEU A 29 -17.65 13.61 -16.64
N ASN A 30 -18.78 12.95 -16.38
CA ASN A 30 -19.70 12.45 -17.38
C ASN A 30 -18.99 11.69 -18.52
N VAL A 31 -18.04 10.82 -18.16
CA VAL A 31 -17.25 10.05 -19.14
C VAL A 31 -18.21 9.23 -19.99
N ALA A 32 -18.09 9.30 -21.32
CA ALA A 32 -18.98 8.60 -22.26
C ALA A 32 -20.49 8.87 -22.06
N ASN A 33 -20.84 10.04 -21.51
CA ASN A 33 -22.21 10.42 -21.20
C ASN A 33 -22.89 9.52 -20.12
N LEU A 34 -22.11 8.86 -19.27
CA LEU A 34 -22.58 7.93 -18.23
C LEU A 34 -23.53 8.58 -17.22
N TRP A 35 -23.32 9.84 -16.87
CA TRP A 35 -24.20 10.57 -15.95
C TRP A 35 -25.62 10.65 -16.50
N HIS A 36 -25.74 11.01 -17.78
CA HIS A 36 -27.02 11.06 -18.47
C HIS A 36 -27.66 9.67 -18.58
N LEU A 37 -26.86 8.64 -18.90
CA LEU A 37 -27.32 7.25 -19.00
C LEU A 37 -27.88 6.72 -17.68
N VAL A 38 -27.20 7.00 -16.57
CA VAL A 38 -27.63 6.59 -15.22
C VAL A 38 -28.87 7.36 -14.76
N THR A 39 -29.01 8.63 -15.13
CA THR A 39 -30.12 9.46 -14.63
C THR A 39 -31.42 9.28 -15.41
N HIS A 40 -31.35 8.91 -16.70
CA HIS A 40 -32.52 8.86 -17.60
C HIS A 40 -33.05 7.45 -17.89
N VAL A 41 -32.38 6.41 -17.39
CA VAL A 41 -32.80 5.01 -17.58
C VAL A 41 -33.35 4.47 -16.27
N SER A 42 -34.49 3.77 -16.33
CA SER A 42 -35.17 3.15 -15.17
C SER A 42 -34.29 2.20 -14.35
N GLY A 43 -33.21 1.67 -14.94
CA GLY A 43 -32.20 0.82 -14.30
C GLY A 43 -30.89 1.52 -13.94
N GLY A 44 -30.82 2.85 -13.92
CA GLY A 44 -29.57 3.59 -13.72
C GLY A 44 -28.85 3.29 -12.40
N TRP A 45 -29.60 3.04 -11.32
CA TRP A 45 -29.04 2.64 -10.04
C TRP A 45 -28.29 1.30 -10.11
N LEU A 46 -28.79 0.36 -10.92
CA LEU A 46 -28.15 -0.93 -11.15
C LEU A 46 -26.87 -0.74 -11.97
N ALA A 47 -26.87 0.16 -12.96
CA ALA A 47 -25.67 0.51 -13.71
C ALA A 47 -24.57 1.08 -12.80
N VAL A 48 -24.91 1.98 -11.86
CA VAL A 48 -23.97 2.49 -10.86
C VAL A 48 -23.49 1.38 -9.94
N ALA A 49 -24.39 0.50 -9.48
CA ALA A 49 -24.03 -0.62 -8.61
C ALA A 49 -23.06 -1.59 -9.29
N LEU A 50 -23.35 -2.00 -10.53
CA LEU A 50 -22.48 -2.87 -11.32
C LEU A 50 -21.15 -2.19 -11.61
N LEU A 51 -21.15 -0.93 -12.05
CA LEU A 51 -19.94 -0.16 -12.29
C LEU A 51 -19.08 -0.10 -11.03
N PHE A 52 -19.69 0.17 -9.87
CA PHE A 52 -19.00 0.25 -8.59
C PHE A 52 -18.44 -1.09 -8.14
N VAL A 53 -19.23 -2.17 -8.20
CA VAL A 53 -18.81 -3.50 -7.76
C VAL A 53 -17.74 -4.07 -8.67
N PHE A 54 -17.91 -4.01 -10.00
CA PHE A 54 -16.92 -4.53 -10.94
C PHE A 54 -15.58 -3.80 -10.82
N ASN A 55 -15.60 -2.46 -10.77
CA ASN A 55 -14.37 -1.70 -10.54
C ASN A 55 -13.82 -1.97 -9.13
N GLY A 56 -14.69 -2.05 -8.12
CA GLY A 56 -14.34 -2.31 -6.73
C GLY A 56 -13.55 -3.60 -6.54
N ILE A 57 -14.02 -4.69 -7.16
CA ILE A 57 -13.36 -5.99 -7.12
C ILE A 57 -11.99 -5.92 -7.83
N VAL A 58 -11.87 -5.22 -8.96
CA VAL A 58 -10.59 -5.07 -9.67
C VAL A 58 -9.56 -4.32 -8.83
N PHE A 59 -9.92 -3.14 -8.29
CA PHE A 59 -9.01 -2.37 -7.42
C PHE A 59 -8.65 -3.12 -6.14
N SER A 60 -9.63 -3.77 -5.52
CA SER A 60 -9.46 -4.65 -4.37
C SER A 60 -8.52 -5.83 -4.67
N GLY A 61 -8.68 -6.46 -5.84
CA GLY A 61 -7.86 -7.59 -6.29
C GLY A 61 -6.40 -7.21 -6.49
N VAL A 62 -6.12 -6.02 -7.05
CA VAL A 62 -4.75 -5.50 -7.17
C VAL A 62 -4.13 -5.24 -5.80
N GLN A 63 -4.84 -4.59 -4.87
CA GLN A 63 -4.35 -4.34 -3.51
C GLN A 63 -4.10 -5.64 -2.75
N PHE A 64 -4.98 -6.63 -2.90
CA PHE A 64 -4.81 -7.96 -2.35
C PHE A 64 -3.56 -8.66 -2.94
N GLY A 65 -3.39 -8.64 -4.26
CA GLY A 65 -2.23 -9.23 -4.93
C GLY A 65 -0.89 -8.62 -4.49
N ILE A 66 -0.83 -7.28 -4.38
CA ILE A 66 0.36 -6.58 -3.87
C ILE A 66 0.66 -7.01 -2.43
N ALA A 67 -0.37 -7.06 -1.58
CA ALA A 67 -0.19 -7.48 -0.20
C ALA A 67 0.35 -8.92 -0.11
N VAL A 68 -0.15 -9.84 -0.93
CA VAL A 68 0.28 -11.25 -0.95
C VAL A 68 1.75 -11.37 -1.40
N MET A 69 2.12 -10.69 -2.49
CA MET A 69 3.50 -10.68 -2.98
C MET A 69 4.46 -10.01 -2.00
N SER A 70 4.00 -8.96 -1.29
CA SER A 70 4.80 -8.30 -0.26
C SER A 70 5.05 -9.22 0.95
N MET A 71 4.11 -10.11 1.27
CA MET A 71 4.27 -11.05 2.37
C MET A 71 5.29 -12.15 2.04
N ALA A 72 5.25 -12.69 0.82
CA ALA A 72 6.24 -13.66 0.36
C ALA A 72 7.68 -13.12 0.47
N ARG A 73 7.89 -11.83 0.14
CA ARG A 73 9.19 -11.17 0.35
C ARG A 73 9.59 -11.03 1.82
N ASN A 74 8.63 -10.75 2.70
CA ASN A 74 8.92 -10.59 4.13
C ASN A 74 9.21 -11.92 4.85
N GLU A 75 8.80 -13.06 4.28
CA GLU A 75 9.01 -14.39 4.87
C GLU A 75 10.35 -15.03 4.45
N ASP A 76 10.86 -14.73 3.24
CA ASP A 76 12.20 -15.14 2.78
C ASP A 76 13.34 -14.31 3.42
N ASP A 77 13.03 -13.10 3.90
CA ASP A 77 13.97 -12.26 4.67
C ASP A 77 13.96 -12.64 6.16
N GLY A 78 14.41 -13.86 6.47
CA GLY A 78 14.77 -14.24 7.82
C GLY A 78 15.86 -13.32 8.38
N THR A 79 15.48 -12.30 9.17
CA THR A 79 16.28 -11.47 10.11
C THR A 79 16.29 -9.95 9.86
N ARG A 80 15.77 -9.38 8.77
CA ARG A 80 15.88 -7.92 8.57
C ARG A 80 14.58 -7.13 8.75
N GLY A 81 14.49 -6.52 9.93
CA GLY A 81 14.05 -5.14 10.08
C GLY A 81 12.63 -4.82 9.61
N ARG A 82 11.70 -4.96 10.54
CA ARG A 82 10.39 -4.29 10.58
C ARG A 82 10.43 -2.91 9.89
N PHE A 83 10.03 -2.84 8.62
CA PHE A 83 9.58 -1.59 7.99
C PHE A 83 8.22 -1.22 8.58
N LEU A 84 8.22 -0.82 9.85
CA LEU A 84 7.19 0.08 10.31
C LEU A 84 7.46 1.41 9.59
N PRO A 85 6.46 2.05 8.97
CA PRO A 85 6.58 3.44 8.61
C PRO A 85 6.59 4.22 9.92
N GLU A 86 7.75 4.28 10.56
CA GLU A 86 8.02 5.16 11.66
C GLU A 86 7.88 6.56 11.08
N ARG A 87 6.80 7.27 11.47
CA ARG A 87 6.66 8.69 11.16
C ARG A 87 7.96 9.32 11.63
N VAL A 88 8.76 9.81 10.69
CA VAL A 88 10.00 10.52 10.92
C VAL A 88 9.65 11.78 11.71
N ARG A 89 9.59 11.64 13.03
CA ARG A 89 9.58 12.76 13.95
C ARG A 89 11.05 13.02 14.23
N GLU A 90 11.63 13.84 13.36
CA GLU A 90 12.77 14.72 13.64
C GLU A 90 14.00 13.99 14.23
N LEU A 91 14.93 13.63 13.35
CA LEU A 91 16.27 13.17 13.72
C LEU A 91 16.93 14.18 14.67
N ALA A 92 17.00 13.84 15.96
CA ALA A 92 18.07 14.34 16.83
C ALA A 92 19.34 13.56 16.48
N GLU A 93 20.08 14.07 15.51
CA GLU A 93 21.34 13.50 15.04
C GLU A 93 22.44 13.80 16.08
N VAL A 94 22.57 12.95 17.10
CA VAL A 94 23.73 12.96 18.00
C VAL A 94 24.63 11.78 17.62
N PRO A 95 25.74 12.00 16.90
CA PRO A 95 26.65 10.93 16.54
C PRO A 95 27.41 10.50 17.80
N VAL A 96 27.21 9.26 18.22
CA VAL A 96 27.99 8.65 19.31
C VAL A 96 29.30 8.11 18.70
N PRO A 97 30.47 8.65 19.07
CA PRO A 97 31.73 8.19 18.51
C PRO A 97 32.08 6.82 19.07
N ILE A 98 32.27 5.85 18.16
CA ILE A 98 32.72 4.50 18.48
C ILE A 98 34.24 4.49 18.37
N ALA A 99 34.94 4.28 19.49
CA ALA A 99 36.39 4.22 19.50
C ALA A 99 36.87 2.89 18.88
N VAL A 100 37.46 2.96 17.69
CA VAL A 100 38.10 1.81 17.03
C VAL A 100 39.56 1.75 17.47
N PRO A 101 40.01 0.68 18.15
CA PRO A 101 41.42 0.55 18.52
C PRO A 101 42.25 0.21 17.27
N VAL A 102 43.10 1.16 16.86
CA VAL A 102 44.08 0.98 15.79
C VAL A 102 45.22 0.10 16.32
N ARG A 103 45.38 -1.10 15.76
CA ARG A 103 46.48 -2.01 16.10
C ARG A 103 47.73 -1.58 15.33
N ASP A 104 48.62 -0.85 15.99
CA ASP A 104 49.87 -0.35 15.40
C ASP A 104 50.81 -1.53 15.07
N ARG A 105 50.86 -1.95 13.80
CA ARG A 105 51.81 -2.94 13.29
C ARG A 105 53.03 -2.20 12.74
N ARG A 106 53.93 -1.74 13.61
CA ARG A 106 55.26 -1.30 13.16
C ARG A 106 56.19 -2.51 13.04
N PRO A 107 56.86 -2.72 11.90
CA PRO A 107 57.91 -3.73 11.79
C PRO A 107 59.17 -3.28 12.56
N PRO A 108 59.94 -4.23 13.15
CA PRO A 108 61.14 -3.89 13.91
C PRO A 108 62.26 -3.34 12.99
N PRO A 109 63.11 -2.44 13.50
CA PRO A 109 64.28 -1.93 12.77
C PRO A 109 65.33 -3.05 12.57
N ARG A 110 65.97 -3.02 11.40
CA ARG A 110 66.96 -4.01 10.93
C ARG A 110 68.30 -3.87 11.63
#